data_AF-A0A970U9J1-F1
#
_entry.id   AF-A0A970U9J1-F1
#
_cell.length_a   1.000
_cell.length_b   1.000
_cell.length_c   1.000
_cell.angle_alpha   90.00
_cell.angle_beta   90.00
_cell.angle_gamma   90.00
#
_symmetry.space_group_name_H-M   'P 1'
#
loop_
_entity.id
_entity.type
_entity.pdbx_description
1 polymer ?
#
loop_
_entity_poly.entity_id
_entity_poly.type
_entity_poly.pdbx_seq_one_letter_code
_entity_poly.pdbx_strand_id
1 'polypeptide(L)'
;MRITGTHFNYYIICQRKLWLFANGITMENTSDLVYEGKLLHETSYPRRSEKYREVELDGIKIDYFDPKNKVVHEIKKSDKHED
;
A
#
# COMPACT_ATOMS: atom_id res chain seq x y z
N MET A 1 -20.40 -2.87 -0.57
CA MET A 1 -19.05 -2.30 -0.76
C MET A 1 -18.20 -2.68 0.44
N ARG A 2 -17.06 -3.34 0.26
CA ARG A 2 -16.13 -3.66 1.36
C ARG A 2 -15.22 -2.45 1.59
N ILE A 3 -15.30 -1.83 2.76
CA ILE A 3 -14.46 -0.69 3.13
C ILE A 3 -13.07 -1.22 3.49
N THR A 4 -12.03 -0.58 2.95
CA THR A 4 -10.62 -0.91 3.17
C THR A 4 -9.85 0.31 3.65
N GLY A 5 -8.60 0.13 4.09
CA GLY A 5 -7.72 1.24 4.47
C GLY A 5 -7.57 2.31 3.38
N THR A 6 -7.63 1.93 2.10
CA THR A 6 -7.60 2.86 0.96
C THR A 6 -8.79 3.83 0.98
N HIS A 7 -9.97 3.35 1.32
CA HIS A 7 -11.16 4.20 1.43
C HIS A 7 -10.97 5.26 2.52
N PHE A 8 -10.44 4.84 3.68
CA PHE A 8 -10.17 5.74 4.80
C PHE A 8 -9.08 6.78 4.45
N ASN A 9 -8.00 6.34 3.79
CA ASN A 9 -6.95 7.24 3.31
C ASN A 9 -7.51 8.29 2.34
N TYR A 10 -8.32 7.88 1.36
CA TYR A 10 -8.90 8.81 0.40
C TYR A 10 -9.93 9.73 1.05
N TYR A 11 -10.67 9.28 2.05
CA TYR A 11 -11.57 10.13 2.83
C TYR A 11 -10.81 11.29 3.49
N ILE A 12 -9.68 11.00 4.13
CA ILE A 12 -8.85 11.99 4.82
C ILE A 12 -8.24 12.98 3.81
N ILE A 13 -7.78 12.50 2.66
CA ILE A 13 -7.14 13.34 1.65
C ILE A 13 -8.17 14.21 0.90
N CYS A 14 -9.22 13.58 0.35
CA CYS A 14 -10.22 14.25 -0.49
C CYS A 14 -11.47 13.38 -0.68
N GLN A 15 -12.61 13.85 -0.17
CA GLN A 15 -13.89 13.13 -0.29
C GLN A 15 -14.33 12.86 -1.74
N ARG A 16 -14.01 13.76 -2.69
CA ARG A 16 -14.29 13.54 -4.12
C ARG A 16 -13.44 12.41 -4.69
N LYS A 17 -12.18 12.29 -4.26
CA LYS A 17 -11.32 11.15 -4.64
C LYS A 17 -11.91 9.83 -4.15
N LEU A 18 -12.37 9.80 -2.89
CA LEU A 18 -13.08 8.64 -2.35
C LEU A 18 -14.31 8.29 -3.20
N TRP A 19 -15.14 9.27 -3.54
CA TRP A 19 -16.35 9.03 -4.33
C TRP A 19 -16.03 8.41 -5.70
N LEU A 20 -15.04 8.96 -6.41
CA LEU A 20 -14.60 8.43 -7.71
C LEU A 20 -14.10 6.98 -7.56
N PHE A 21 -13.20 6.74 -6.61
CA PHE A 21 -12.65 5.41 -6.33
C PHE A 21 -13.74 4.38 -5.96
N ALA A 22 -14.68 4.76 -5.09
CA ALA A 22 -15.79 3.91 -4.66
C ALA A 22 -16.77 3.56 -5.81
N ASN A 23 -16.83 4.39 -6.85
CA ASN A 23 -17.59 4.15 -8.07
C ASN A 23 -16.75 3.51 -9.20
N GLY A 24 -15.53 3.06 -8.91
CA GLY A 24 -14.66 2.37 -9.88
C GLY A 24 -13.97 3.30 -10.89
N ILE A 25 -13.96 4.61 -10.64
CA ILE A 25 -13.30 5.60 -11.49
C ILE A 25 -11.91 5.90 -10.90
N THR A 26 -10.87 5.32 -11.49
CA THR A 26 -9.48 5.40 -11.03
C THR A 26 -8.57 5.98 -12.11
N MET A 27 -7.52 6.70 -11.69
CA MET A 27 -6.50 7.29 -12.58
C MET A 27 -5.07 6.87 -12.18
N GLU A 28 -4.94 6.01 -11.18
CA GLU A 28 -3.67 5.58 -10.61
C GLU A 28 -2.82 4.78 -11.61
N ASN A 29 -3.44 4.05 -12.53
CA ASN A 29 -2.79 3.19 -13.51
C ASN A 29 -2.01 3.95 -14.60
N THR A 30 -2.27 5.25 -14.78
CA THR A 30 -1.55 6.08 -15.77
C THR A 30 -0.42 6.90 -15.13
N SER A 31 -0.15 6.72 -13.83
CA SER A 31 0.86 7.49 -13.11
C SER A 31 2.18 6.73 -13.01
N ASP A 32 3.26 7.31 -13.56
CA ASP A 32 4.61 6.75 -13.46
C ASP A 32 5.08 6.60 -12.01
N LEU A 33 4.68 7.54 -11.13
CA LEU A 33 5.00 7.47 -9.70
C LEU A 33 4.35 6.27 -9.02
N VAL A 34 3.11 5.93 -9.41
CA VAL A 34 2.42 4.74 -8.90
C VAL A 34 3.10 3.48 -9.42
N TYR A 35 3.49 3.46 -10.70
CA TYR A 35 4.21 2.35 -11.30
C TYR A 35 5.56 2.11 -10.61
N GLU A 36 6.34 3.16 -10.39
CA GLU A 36 7.61 3.10 -9.68
C GLU A 36 7.45 2.60 -8.24
N GLY A 37 6.44 3.10 -7.52
CA GLY A 37 6.13 2.61 -6.17
C GLY A 37 5.80 1.11 -6.15
N LYS A 38 5.09 0.62 -7.17
CA LYS A 38 4.81 -0.81 -7.32
C LYS A 38 6.08 -1.63 -7.57
N LEU A 39 6.95 -1.16 -8.46
CA LEU A 39 8.24 -1.80 -8.73
C LEU A 39 9.12 -1.83 -7.47
N LEU A 40 9.16 -0.74 -6.72
CA LEU A 40 9.89 -0.66 -5.46
C LEU A 40 9.36 -1.69 -4.46
N HIS A 41 8.04 -1.82 -4.31
CA HIS A 41 7.42 -2.81 -3.44
C HIS A 41 7.77 -4.26 -3.84
N GLU A 42 7.69 -4.58 -5.13
CA GLU A 42 7.99 -5.92 -5.65
C GLU A 42 9.46 -6.32 -5.47
N THR A 43 10.37 -5.37 -5.69
CA THR A 43 11.82 -5.56 -5.61
C THR A 43 12.38 -5.41 -4.20
N SER A 44 11.62 -4.83 -3.27
CA SER A 44 12.02 -4.69 -1.88
C SER A 44 11.99 -6.05 -1.17
N TYR A 45 13.04 -6.32 -0.39
CA TYR A 45 13.25 -7.55 0.37
C TYR A 45 13.35 -8.87 -0.43
N PRO A 46 14.23 -8.97 -1.44
CA PRO A 46 14.36 -10.18 -2.27
C PRO A 46 14.87 -11.40 -1.50
N ARG A 47 15.47 -11.20 -0.32
CA ARG A 47 16.07 -12.28 0.51
C ARG A 47 15.18 -12.72 1.67
N ARG A 48 13.97 -12.18 1.83
CA ARG A 48 13.04 -12.54 2.92
C ARG A 48 12.05 -13.61 2.47
N SER A 49 11.59 -14.44 3.41
CA SER A 49 10.65 -15.53 3.13
C SER A 49 9.33 -15.01 2.57
N GLU A 50 8.89 -15.60 1.45
CA GLU A 50 7.61 -15.26 0.79
C GLU A 50 6.40 -15.44 1.70
N LYS A 51 6.46 -16.38 2.66
CA LYS A 51 5.38 -16.66 3.62
C LYS A 51 4.96 -15.43 4.44
N TYR A 52 5.88 -14.49 4.67
CA TYR A 52 5.63 -13.32 5.50
C TYR A 52 5.57 -12.01 4.70
N ARG A 53 5.57 -12.10 3.37
CA ARG A 53 5.33 -10.96 2.48
C ARG A 53 3.84 -10.92 2.12
N GLU A 54 3.31 -9.72 1.92
CA GLU A 54 1.95 -9.52 1.39
C GLU A 54 0.84 -10.22 2.18
N VAL A 55 0.93 -10.21 3.52
CA VAL A 55 -0.01 -10.92 4.39
C VAL A 55 -1.38 -10.21 4.37
N GLU A 56 -2.41 -10.89 3.89
CA GLU A 56 -3.79 -10.38 3.84
C GLU A 56 -4.58 -10.79 5.09
N LEU A 57 -5.17 -9.81 5.77
CA LEU A 57 -5.99 -9.98 6.97
C LEU A 57 -7.20 -9.05 6.87
N ASP A 58 -8.40 -9.60 6.72
CA ASP A 58 -9.67 -8.85 6.70
C ASP A 58 -9.72 -7.62 5.76
N GLY A 59 -9.00 -7.67 4.63
CA GLY A 59 -8.96 -6.58 3.65
C GLY A 59 -7.90 -5.52 3.95
N ILE A 60 -7.03 -5.79 4.93
CA ILE A 60 -5.75 -5.13 5.14
C ILE A 60 -4.68 -6.02 4.51
N LYS A 61 -3.77 -5.40 3.76
CA LYS A 61 -2.60 -6.07 3.20
C LYS A 61 -1.36 -5.49 3.87
N ILE A 62 -0.54 -6.34 4.47
CA ILE A 62 0.72 -5.97 5.12
C ILE A 62 1.87 -6.31 4.18
N ASP A 63 2.78 -5.38 3.93
CA ASP A 63 3.92 -5.61 3.02
C ASP A 63 4.84 -6.71 3.55
N TYR A 64 5.23 -6.62 4.83
CA TYR A 64 6.02 -7.67 5.48
C TYR A 64 5.79 -7.75 7.00
N PHE A 65 5.71 -8.98 7.52
CA PHE A 65 5.63 -9.26 8.96
C PHE A 65 6.89 -9.99 9.46
N ASP A 66 7.54 -9.45 10.49
CA ASP A 66 8.59 -10.16 11.22
C ASP A 66 7.97 -10.94 12.38
N PRO A 67 7.84 -12.29 12.30
CA PRO A 67 7.25 -13.08 13.37
C PRO A 67 8.14 -13.18 14.62
N LYS A 68 9.46 -12.99 14.49
CA LYS A 68 10.40 -13.11 15.60
C LYS A 68 10.25 -11.92 16.55
N ASN A 69 10.20 -10.72 15.97
CA ASN A 69 10.06 -9.48 16.72
C ASN A 69 8.60 -8.99 16.82
N LYS A 70 7.68 -9.64 16.11
CA LYS A 70 6.26 -9.26 15.98
C LYS A 70 6.08 -7.84 15.43
N VAL A 71 6.87 -7.48 14.42
CA VAL A 71 6.92 -6.13 13.82
C VAL A 71 6.33 -6.15 12.43
N VAL A 72 5.50 -5.16 12.12
CA VAL A 72 5.00 -4.89 10.77
C VAL A 72 5.93 -3.90 10.09
N HIS A 73 6.35 -4.22 8.87
CA HIS A 73 7.12 -3.32 8.02
C HIS A 73 6.28 -2.93 6.81
N GLU A 74 6.26 -1.63 6.51
CA GLU A 74 5.56 -1.02 5.37
C GLU A 74 6.60 -0.27 4.54
N ILE A 75 6.55 -0.41 3.22
CA ILE A 75 7.46 0.28 2.30
C ILE A 75 6.76 1.54 1.76
N LYS A 76 7.44 2.68 1.85
CA LYS A 76 6.95 3.94 1.29
C LYS A 76 8.07 4.63 0.51
N LYS A 77 7.75 5.08 -0.70
CA LYS A 77 8.53 6.09 -1.40
C LYS A 77 8.08 7.47 -0.92
N SER A 78 9.02 8.30 -0.50
CA SER A 78 8.80 9.70 -0.12
C SER A 78 9.89 10.56 -0.75
N ASP A 79 9.50 11.75 -1.23
CA ASP A 79 10.46 12.75 -1.71
C ASP A 79 11.10 13.54 -0.56
N LYS A 80 10.59 13.38 0.68
CA LYS A 80 11.23 13.93 1.88
C LYS A 80 12.34 13.01 2.35
N HIS A 81 13.55 13.55 2.44
CA HIS A 81 14.62 12.95 3.21
C HIS A 81 14.24 13.07 4.69
N GLU A 82 13.90 11.94 5.33
CA GLU A 82 13.81 11.87 6.79
C GLU A 82 15.16 11.31 7.28
N ASP A 83 15.94 12.16 7.95
CA ASP A 83 17.17 11.77 8.67
C ASP A 83 16.84 11.06 9.99
#